data_AF-A0A317FXL5-F1
#
_entry.id   AF-A0A317FXL5-F1
#
_cell.length_a   1.000
_cell.length_b   1.000
_cell.length_c   1.000
_cell.angle_alpha   90.00
_cell.angle_beta   90.00
_cell.angle_gamma   90.00
#
_symmetry.space_group_name_H-M   'P 1'
#
loop_
_entity.id
_entity.type
_entity.pdbx_description
1 polymer ?
#
loop_
_entity_poly.entity_id
_entity_poly.type
_entity_poly.pdbx_seq_one_letter_code
_entity_poly.pdbx_strand_id
1 'polypeptide(L)'
;MADYILDWRPECNDHEVFVTVKSPYRKLSKGFGSMIDKYCERAGVEKIPLRGFHSIRRAFETIMVSRGVPIEIASQMMGHK
;
A
#
# COMPACT_ATOMS: atom_id res chain seq x y z
N MET A 1 2.81 -9.12 -1.23
CA MET A 1 2.83 -8.43 -2.54
C MET A 1 2.99 -9.43 -3.68
N ALA A 2 3.94 -10.38 -3.57
CA ALA A 2 4.06 -11.50 -4.50
C ALA A 2 2.73 -12.26 -4.66
N ASP A 3 2.09 -12.67 -3.55
CA ASP A 3 0.80 -13.38 -3.59
C ASP A 3 -0.30 -12.59 -4.32
N TYR A 4 -0.30 -11.25 -4.18
CA TYR A 4 -1.24 -10.43 -4.93
C TYR A 4 -0.99 -10.55 -6.44
N ILE A 5 0.26 -10.42 -6.86
CA ILE A 5 0.63 -10.45 -8.28
C ILE A 5 0.41 -11.83 -8.89
N LEU A 6 0.75 -12.89 -8.15
CA LEU A 6 0.76 -14.26 -8.64
C LEU A 6 -0.61 -14.93 -8.55
N ASP A 7 -1.34 -14.71 -7.45
CA ASP A 7 -2.52 -15.52 -7.15
C ASP A 7 -3.83 -14.72 -7.04
N TRP A 8 -3.77 -13.40 -6.78
CA TRP A 8 -4.99 -12.61 -6.51
C TRP A 8 -5.31 -11.56 -7.57
N ARG A 9 -4.34 -11.13 -8.38
CA ARG A 9 -4.57 -10.11 -9.40
C ARG A 9 -5.46 -10.72 -10.48
N PRO A 10 -6.65 -10.16 -10.74
CA PRO A 10 -7.50 -10.69 -11.79
C PRO A 10 -6.82 -10.54 -13.16
N GLU A 11 -7.00 -11.55 -14.00
CA GLU A 11 -6.57 -11.49 -15.39
C GLU A 11 -7.39 -10.41 -16.12
N CYS A 12 -6.70 -9.40 -16.64
CA CYS A 12 -7.31 -8.25 -17.30
C CYS A 12 -6.29 -7.52 -18.17
N ASN A 13 -6.78 -6.69 -19.09
CA ASN A 13 -5.97 -5.96 -20.07
C ASN A 13 -5.37 -4.65 -19.52
N ASP A 14 -5.68 -4.23 -18.28
CA ASP A 14 -5.04 -3.07 -17.66
C ASP A 14 -3.54 -3.35 -17.38
N HIS A 15 -2.69 -2.37 -17.67
CA HIS A 15 -1.24 -2.47 -17.49
C HIS A 15 -0.79 -2.17 -16.05
N GLU A 16 -1.60 -1.46 -15.28
CA GLU A 16 -1.29 -1.15 -13.88
C GLU A 16 -1.28 -2.41 -13.01
N VAL A 17 -0.29 -2.52 -12.11
CA VAL A 17 -0.16 -3.66 -11.19
C VAL A 17 -1.41 -3.80 -10.32
N PHE A 18 -1.90 -2.69 -9.77
CA PHE A 18 -3.08 -2.67 -8.90
C PHE A 18 -4.35 -2.29 -9.67
N VAL A 19 -5.33 -3.20 -9.64
CA VAL A 19 -6.64 -3.05 -10.30
C VAL A 19 -7.79 -3.30 -9.33
N THR A 20 -9.00 -2.92 -9.71
CA THR A 20 -10.21 -3.21 -8.93
C THR A 20 -10.47 -4.71 -8.83
N VAL A 21 -10.95 -5.16 -7.67
CA VAL A 21 -11.24 -6.59 -7.42
C VAL A 21 -12.52 -7.07 -8.11
N LYS A 22 -13.45 -6.15 -8.44
CA LYS A 22 -14.72 -6.47 -9.09
C LYS A 22 -14.75 -5.95 -10.52
N SER A 23 -15.40 -6.71 -11.40
CA SER A 23 -15.73 -6.31 -12.77
C SER A 23 -16.61 -5.05 -12.78
N PRO A 24 -16.46 -4.13 -13.75
CA PRO A 24 -15.39 -4.11 -14.77
C PRO A 24 -14.04 -3.80 -14.11
N TYR A 25 -13.04 -4.65 -14.39
CA TYR A 25 -11.67 -4.47 -13.92
C TYR A 25 -11.09 -3.21 -14.55
N ARG A 26 -10.47 -2.39 -13.70
CA ARG A 26 -9.87 -1.12 -14.08
C ARG A 26 -8.74 -0.80 -13.12
N LYS A 27 -7.77 0.01 -13.55
CA LYS A 27 -6.81 0.61 -12.63
C LYS A 27 -7.48 1.30 -11.44
N LEU A 28 -6.82 1.25 -10.29
CA LEU A 28 -7.31 1.96 -9.10
C LEU A 28 -7.33 3.47 -9.35
N SER A 29 -8.41 4.13 -8.93
CA SER A 29 -8.55 5.58 -9.07
C SER A 29 -7.69 6.31 -8.03
N LYS A 30 -7.33 7.57 -8.31
CA LYS A 30 -6.55 8.43 -7.38
C LYS A 30 -7.21 8.62 -6.01
N GLY A 31 -8.51 8.36 -5.89
CA GLY A 31 -9.29 8.48 -4.65
C GLY A 31 -9.23 7.27 -3.72
N PHE A 32 -8.35 6.28 -3.97
CA PHE A 32 -8.24 5.08 -3.12
C PHE A 32 -7.79 5.40 -1.68
N GLY A 33 -7.34 6.64 -1.42
CA GLY A 33 -6.97 7.16 -0.10
C GLY A 33 -7.95 6.83 1.02
N SER A 34 -9.26 6.99 0.74
CA SER A 34 -10.35 6.73 1.69
C SER A 34 -10.55 5.24 2.01
N MET A 35 -9.92 4.33 1.26
CA MET A 35 -10.00 2.90 1.53
C MET A 35 -9.32 2.55 2.87
N ILE A 36 -8.29 3.29 3.30
CA ILE A 36 -7.69 3.06 4.62
C ILE A 36 -8.72 3.24 5.71
N ASP A 37 -9.53 4.30 5.64
CA ASP A 37 -10.50 4.62 6.69
C ASP A 37 -11.54 3.52 6.79
N LYS A 38 -12.09 3.12 5.64
CA LYS A 38 -13.02 2.01 5.52
C LYS A 38 -12.46 0.70 6.07
N TYR A 39 -11.21 0.37 5.78
CA TYR A 39 -10.65 -0.92 6.19
C TYR A 39 -10.11 -0.91 7.63
N CYS A 40 -9.64 0.24 8.15
CA CYS A 40 -9.35 0.39 9.57
C CYS A 40 -10.61 0.18 10.41
N GLU A 41 -11.71 0.83 10.04
CA GLU A 41 -13.01 0.65 10.71
C GLU A 41 -13.45 -0.82 10.70
N ARG A 42 -13.44 -1.46 9.52
CA ARG A 42 -13.83 -2.88 9.38
C ARG A 42 -12.92 -3.85 10.12
N ALA A 43 -11.66 -3.48 10.33
CA ALA A 43 -10.70 -4.29 11.07
C ALA A 43 -10.70 -4.01 12.58
N GLY A 44 -11.52 -3.07 13.07
CA GLY A 44 -11.50 -2.63 14.48
C GLY A 44 -10.20 -1.92 14.86
N VAL A 45 -9.48 -1.36 13.89
CA VAL A 45 -8.23 -0.63 14.11
C VAL A 45 -8.55 0.84 14.33
N GLU A 46 -8.29 1.33 15.55
CA GLU A 46 -8.42 2.75 15.86
C GLU A 46 -7.42 3.57 15.04
N LYS A 47 -7.95 4.45 14.20
CA LYS A 47 -7.14 5.29 13.32
C LYS A 47 -6.67 6.52 14.07
N ILE A 48 -5.35 6.71 14.11
CA ILE A 48 -4.77 7.97 14.59
C ILE A 48 -5.13 9.09 13.62
N PRO A 49 -5.63 10.25 14.10
CA PRO A 49 -5.98 11.39 13.25
C PRO A 49 -4.84 11.77 12.28
N LEU A 50 -5.22 12.18 11.07
CA LEU A 50 -4.32 12.58 9.98
C LEU A 50 -3.38 11.47 9.44
N ARG A 51 -3.46 10.23 9.93
CA ARG A 51 -2.67 9.10 9.37
C ARG A 51 -3.36 8.44 8.19
N GLY A 52 -2.98 8.80 6.96
CA GLY A 52 -3.46 8.17 5.71
C GLY A 52 -2.43 7.26 5.03
N PHE A 53 -2.56 7.05 3.72
CA PHE A 53 -1.64 6.20 2.94
C PHE A 53 -0.17 6.60 3.06
N HIS A 54 0.10 7.90 3.19
CA HIS A 54 1.47 8.37 3.43
C HIS A 54 2.08 7.81 4.73
N SER A 55 1.25 7.52 5.75
CA SER A 55 1.69 6.90 6.99
C SER A 55 2.12 5.45 6.79
N ILE A 56 1.54 4.73 5.83
CA ILE A 56 2.01 3.37 5.47
C ILE A 56 3.45 3.46 4.93
N ARG A 57 3.71 4.40 4.01
CA ARG A 57 5.05 4.64 3.48
C ARG A 57 6.06 4.95 4.60
N ARG A 58 5.71 5.84 5.53
CA ARG A 58 6.59 6.16 6.68
C ARG A 58 6.79 4.97 7.61
N ALA A 59 5.74 4.21 7.89
CA ALA A 59 5.84 3.02 8.74
C ALA A 59 6.79 1.97 8.13
N PHE A 60 6.75 1.78 6.81
CA PHE A 60 7.69 0.89 6.11
C PHE A 60 9.15 1.29 6.38
N GLU A 61 9.49 2.57 6.24
CA GLU A 61 10.82 3.11 6.57
C GLU A 61 11.19 2.91 8.04
N THR A 62 10.31 3.27 8.98
CA THR A 62 10.52 3.07 10.43
C THR A 62 10.77 1.61 10.77
N ILE A 63 10.02 0.68 10.15
CA ILE A 63 10.14 -0.75 10.39
C ILE A 63 11.47 -1.30 9.83
N MET A 64 11.92 -0.82 8.67
CA MET A 64 13.23 -1.22 8.13
C MET A 64 14.35 -0.81 9.09
N VAL A 65 14.39 0.46 9.48
CA VAL A 65 15.43 0.99 10.36
C VAL A 65 15.37 0.34 11.75
N SER A 66 14.18 0.14 12.33
CA SER A 66 14.05 -0.50 13.64
C SER A 66 14.48 -1.97 13.66
N ARG A 67 14.49 -2.63 12.49
CA ARG A 67 15.00 -3.99 12.30
C ARG A 67 16.48 -4.03 11.92
N GLY A 68 17.18 -2.90 11.97
CA GLY A 68 18.61 -2.82 11.68
C GLY A 68 18.95 -2.83 10.19
N VAL A 69 17.98 -2.62 9.29
CA VAL A 69 18.30 -2.37 7.88
C VAL A 69 19.10 -1.06 7.81
N PRO A 70 20.26 -1.05 7.12
CA PRO A 70 21.07 0.17 6.96
C PRO A 70 20.25 1.32 6.40
N ILE A 71 20.49 2.53 6.91
CA ILE A 71 19.70 3.72 6.56
C ILE A 71 19.79 4.04 5.06
N GLU A 72 20.92 3.73 4.43
CA GLU A 72 21.15 3.90 3.00
C GLU A 72 20.24 2.99 2.18
N ILE A 73 20.08 1.74 2.61
CA ILE A 73 19.18 0.77 1.95
C ILE A 73 17.73 1.16 2.19
N ALA A 74 17.37 1.53 3.41
CA ALA A 74 16.03 2.01 3.72
C ALA A 74 15.66 3.24 2.85
N SER A 75 16.58 4.22 2.77
CA SER A 75 16.47 5.43 1.96
C SER A 75 16.27 5.13 0.47
N GLN A 76 17.07 4.21 -0.09
CA GLN A 76 16.90 3.75 -1.48
C GLN A 76 15.54 3.10 -1.72
N MET A 77 15.07 2.24 -0.81
CA MET A 77 13.75 1.60 -0.90
C MET A 77 12.60 2.63 -0.80
N MET A 78 12.83 3.76 -0.13
CA MET A 78 11.89 4.88 -0.08
C MET A 78 11.92 5.78 -1.32
N GLY A 79 12.90 5.59 -2.22
CA GLY A 79 13.14 6.46 -3.37
C GLY A 79 13.65 7.84 -2.98
N HIS A 80 14.31 7.98 -1.83
CA HIS A 80 15.02 9.20 -1.46
C HIS A 80 16.32 9.33 -2.28
N LYS A 81 16.79 10.57 -2.47
CA LYS A 81 18.02 10.89 -3.19
C LYS A 81 19.13 11.25 -2.23
#